data_AF-A0A1H3NYX8-F1
#
_entry.id   AF-A0A1H3NYX8-F1
#
_cell.length_a   1.000
_cell.length_b   1.000
_cell.length_c   1.000
_cell.angle_alpha   90.00
_cell.angle_beta   90.00
_cell.angle_gamma   90.00
#
_symmetry.space_group_name_H-M   'P 1'
#
loop_
_entity.id
_entity.type
_entity.pdbx_description
1 polymer ?
#
loop_
_entity_poly.entity_id
_entity_poly.type
_entity_poly.pdbx_seq_one_letter_code
_entity_poly.pdbx_strand_id
1 'polypeptide(L)'
;MIKAGRREYVQVLRLLQTFDIVDLHAAVKKALQLGAVGFDAVKHLVLCQVERRPPKLDLEVYPYLPRADVATTSAASYMSLLSEDAA
;
A
#
# COMPACT_ATOMS: atom_id res chain seq x y z
N MET A 1 18.73 -7.26 19.12
CA MET A 1 18.29 -6.95 17.73
C MET A 1 16.97 -7.65 17.48
N ILE A 2 15.86 -6.92 17.57
CA ILE A 2 14.53 -7.50 17.47
C ILE A 2 14.30 -7.98 16.03
N LYS A 3 13.76 -9.20 15.92
CA LYS A 3 13.46 -9.99 14.71
C LYS A 3 12.66 -9.23 13.64
N ALA A 4 13.27 -8.27 12.94
CA ALA A 4 12.64 -7.62 11.79
C ALA A 4 12.30 -8.67 10.72
N GLY A 5 11.08 -8.65 10.19
CA GLY A 5 10.64 -9.55 9.10
C GLY A 5 10.10 -10.92 9.53
N ARG A 6 10.50 -11.48 10.69
CA ARG A 6 10.01 -12.82 11.08
C ARG A 6 8.51 -12.82 11.36
N ARG A 7 7.99 -11.74 11.93
CA ARG A 7 6.56 -11.63 12.24
C ARG A 7 5.75 -11.53 10.95
N GLU A 8 6.13 -10.63 10.02
CA GLU A 8 5.44 -10.54 8.74
C GLU A 8 5.51 -11.85 7.97
N TYR A 9 6.65 -12.53 7.95
CA TYR A 9 6.81 -13.82 7.28
C TYR A 9 5.83 -14.87 7.82
N VAL A 10 5.73 -15.02 9.15
CA VAL A 10 4.79 -15.96 9.77
C VAL A 10 3.33 -15.53 9.55
N GLN A 11 3.04 -14.22 9.49
CA GLN A 11 1.70 -13.73 9.17
C GLN A 11 1.31 -14.02 7.73
N VAL A 12 2.23 -13.85 6.77
CA VAL A 12 2.01 -14.19 5.36
C VAL A 12 1.78 -15.69 5.19
N LEU A 13 2.58 -16.54 5.84
CA LEU A 13 2.36 -17.99 5.81
C LEU A 13 0.99 -18.40 6.38
N ARG A 14 0.49 -17.69 7.41
CA ARG A 14 -0.84 -17.94 7.98
C ARG A 14 -1.99 -17.65 7.01
N LEU A 15 -1.78 -16.87 5.95
CA LEU A 15 -2.80 -16.66 4.91
C LEU A 15 -3.17 -17.95 4.17
N LEU A 16 -2.28 -18.95 4.15
CA LEU A 16 -2.57 -20.28 3.59
C LEU A 16 -3.69 -21.04 4.33
N GLN A 17 -4.09 -20.58 5.53
CA GLN A 17 -5.24 -21.14 6.24
C GLN A 17 -6.58 -20.73 5.60
N THR A 18 -6.59 -19.69 4.76
CA THR A 18 -7.80 -19.10 4.19
C THR A 18 -7.75 -19.03 2.66
N PHE A 19 -6.56 -18.90 2.08
CA PHE A 19 -6.36 -18.70 0.65
C PHE A 19 -5.54 -19.83 0.03
N ASP A 20 -5.80 -20.11 -1.25
CA ASP A 20 -5.04 -21.09 -2.01
C ASP A 20 -3.58 -20.63 -2.22
N ILE A 21 -2.66 -21.59 -2.32
CA ILE A 21 -1.24 -21.32 -2.50
C ILE A 21 -0.95 -20.59 -3.82
N VAL A 22 -1.72 -20.84 -4.87
CA VAL A 22 -1.57 -20.19 -6.18
C VAL A 22 -1.92 -18.71 -6.06
N ASP A 23 -3.02 -18.38 -5.38
CA ASP A 23 -3.45 -17.00 -5.16
C ASP A 23 -2.48 -16.24 -4.25
N LEU A 24 -2.03 -16.88 -3.17
CA LEU A 24 -1.03 -16.29 -2.28
C LEU A 24 0.30 -16.04 -2.99
N HIS A 25 0.76 -17.00 -3.80
CA HIS A 25 2.00 -16.86 -4.57
C HIS A 25 1.93 -15.69 -5.55
N ALA A 26 0.83 -15.57 -6.30
CA ALA A 26 0.62 -14.47 -7.23
C ALA A 26 0.62 -13.11 -6.52
N ALA A 27 -0.05 -12.99 -5.38
CA ALA A 27 -0.08 -11.77 -4.59
C ALA A 27 1.30 -11.40 -4.01
N VAL A 28 2.07 -12.36 -3.51
CA VAL A 28 3.44 -12.12 -3.02
C VAL A 28 4.34 -11.63 -4.16
N LYS A 29 4.25 -12.25 -5.35
CA LYS A 29 5.01 -11.81 -6.52
C LYS A 29 4.67 -10.37 -6.91
N LYS A 30 3.38 -10.01 -6.85
CA LYS A 30 2.91 -8.64 -7.13
C LYS A 30 3.37 -7.64 -6.06
N ALA A 31 3.33 -8.01 -4.78
CA ALA A 31 3.84 -7.20 -3.68
C ALA A 31 5.33 -6.88 -3.84
N LEU A 32 6.13 -7.89 -4.25
CA LEU A 32 7.56 -7.72 -4.55
C LEU A 32 7.79 -6.75 -5.72
N GLN A 33 7.02 -6.87 -6.80
CA GLN A 33 7.10 -5.95 -7.95
C GLN A 33 6.76 -4.51 -7.58
N LEU A 34 5.83 -4.31 -6.64
CA LEU A 34 5.43 -2.99 -6.15
C LEU A 34 6.34 -2.44 -5.04
N GLY A 35 7.27 -3.24 -4.51
CA GLY A 35 8.07 -2.87 -3.33
C GLY A 35 7.27 -2.82 -2.02
N ALA A 36 6.03 -3.30 -2.00
CA ALA A 36 5.12 -3.23 -0.86
C ALA A 36 5.00 -4.60 -0.15
N VAL A 37 6.09 -5.02 0.51
CA VAL A 37 6.21 -6.37 1.14
C VAL A 37 5.63 -6.50 2.55
N GLY A 38 4.81 -5.54 2.99
CA GLY A 38 4.10 -5.63 4.26
C GLY A 38 3.01 -6.71 4.25
N PHE A 39 2.71 -7.29 5.41
CA PHE A 39 1.64 -8.29 5.55
C PHE A 39 0.29 -7.79 5.01
N ASP A 40 -0.10 -6.57 5.34
CA ASP A 40 -1.39 -5.99 4.91
C ASP A 40 -1.45 -5.79 3.39
N ALA A 41 -0.32 -5.45 2.76
CA ALA A 41 -0.23 -5.33 1.31
C ALA A 41 -0.43 -6.68 0.63
N VAL A 42 0.26 -7.73 1.10
CA VAL A 42 0.06 -9.10 0.58
C VAL A 42 -1.38 -9.55 0.79
N LYS A 43 -1.93 -9.40 2.00
CA LYS A 43 -3.32 -9.76 2.33
C LYS A 43 -4.32 -9.06 1.41
N HIS A 44 -4.13 -7.77 1.17
CA HIS A 44 -5.02 -6.99 0.30
C HIS A 44 -4.95 -7.46 -1.15
N LEU A 45 -3.75 -7.74 -1.67
CA LEU A 45 -3.56 -8.22 -3.03
C LEU A 45 -4.20 -9.60 -3.25
N VAL A 46 -4.07 -10.52 -2.28
CA VAL A 46 -4.75 -11.83 -2.33
C VAL A 46 -6.26 -11.65 -2.35
N LEU A 47 -6.80 -10.80 -1.47
CA LEU A 47 -8.24 -10.55 -1.39
C LEU A 47 -8.78 -9.99 -2.71
N CYS A 48 -8.09 -9.00 -3.29
CA CYS A 48 -8.47 -8.41 -4.57
C CYS A 48 -8.47 -9.45 -5.72
N GLN A 49 -7.47 -10.33 -5.73
CA GLN A 49 -7.37 -11.38 -6.73
C GLN A 49 -8.53 -12.39 -6.63
N VAL A 50 -8.81 -12.89 -5.42
CA VAL A 50 -9.88 -13.87 -5.18
C VAL A 50 -11.26 -13.28 -5.45
N GLU A 51 -11.52 -12.06 -4.98
CA GLU A 51 -12.81 -11.39 -5.20
C GLU A 51 -12.97 -10.86 -6.64
N ARG A 52 -11.94 -10.95 -7.49
CA ARG A 52 -11.86 -10.35 -8.83
C ARG A 52 -12.18 -8.85 -8.82
N ARG A 53 -11.92 -8.19 -7.69
CA ARG A 53 -12.10 -6.75 -7.54
C ARG A 53 -10.80 -6.08 -7.93
N PRO A 54 -10.83 -5.02 -8.77
CA PRO A 54 -9.63 -4.24 -9.00
C PRO A 54 -9.13 -3.74 -7.63
N PRO A 55 -7.80 -3.78 -7.37
CA PRO A 55 -7.24 -3.23 -6.14
C PRO A 55 -7.53 -1.74 -6.10
N LYS A 56 -8.61 -1.37 -5.42
CA LYS A 56 -8.99 0.02 -5.18
C LYS A 56 -8.38 0.40 -3.84
N LEU A 57 -7.26 1.13 -3.91
CA LEU A 57 -6.80 1.90 -2.77
C LEU A 57 -7.76 3.08 -2.62
N ASP A 58 -8.85 2.84 -1.88
CA ASP A 58 -9.76 3.91 -1.51
C ASP A 58 -9.25 4.57 -0.23
N LEU A 59 -8.54 5.69 -0.41
CA LEU A 59 -7.94 6.45 0.69
C LEU A 59 -9.01 7.10 1.58
N GLU A 60 -10.24 7.27 1.09
CA GLU A 60 -11.36 7.82 1.86
C GLU A 60 -11.90 6.84 2.93
N VAL A 61 -11.67 5.53 2.73
CA VAL A 61 -12.23 4.46 3.57
C VAL A 61 -11.13 3.72 4.35
N TYR A 62 -9.90 4.23 4.37
CA TYR A 62 -8.79 3.54 5.05
C TYR A 62 -8.82 3.79 6.57
N PRO A 63 -9.01 2.76 7.42
CA PRO A 63 -9.32 2.93 8.85
C PRO A 63 -8.27 3.67 9.69
N TYR A 64 -7.03 3.72 9.20
CA TYR A 64 -5.88 4.30 9.90
C TYR A 64 -5.26 5.48 9.16
N LEU A 65 -5.85 5.91 8.03
CA LEU A 65 -5.32 7.03 7.28
C LEU A 65 -6.01 8.31 7.78
N PRO A 66 -5.26 9.30 8.29
CA PRO A 66 -5.84 10.60 8.56
C PRO A 66 -6.46 11.16 7.28
N ARG A 67 -7.64 11.78 7.38
CA ARG A 67 -8.20 12.53 6.26
C ARG A 67 -7.22 13.61 5.83
N ALA A 68 -6.85 13.63 4.55
CA ALA A 68 -5.99 14.65 4.00
C ALA A 68 -6.83 15.88 3.66
N ASP A 69 -6.78 16.92 4.50
CA ASP A 69 -7.29 18.23 4.14
C ASP A 69 -6.29 18.91 3.19
N VAL A 70 -6.51 18.76 1.89
CA VAL A 70 -5.68 19.39 0.86
C VAL A 70 -6.33 20.72 0.46
N ALA A 71 -5.61 21.83 0.62
CA ALA A 71 -6.06 23.13 0.15
C ALA A 71 -6.19 23.13 -1.38
N THR A 72 -7.16 23.88 -1.91
CA THR A 72 -7.29 24.08 -3.36
C THR A 72 -6.03 24.73 -3.90
N THR A 73 -5.47 24.13 -4.95
CA THR A 73 -4.27 24.60 -5.62
C THR A 73 -4.44 26.06 -6.06
N SER A 74 -3.59 26.95 -5.54
CA SER A 74 -3.50 28.36 -5.97
C SER A 74 -2.31 28.53 -6.91
N ALA A 75 -2.56 28.99 -8.14
CA ALA A 75 -1.50 29.26 -9.10
C ALA A 75 -0.51 30.32 -8.59
N ALA A 76 -0.99 31.30 -7.81
CA ALA A 76 -0.14 32.35 -7.23
C ALA A 76 0.92 31.79 -6.26
N SER A 77 0.61 30.70 -5.55
CA SER A 77 1.55 30.05 -4.63
C SER A 77 2.75 29.41 -5.34
N TYR A 78 2.63 29.08 -6.63
CA TYR A 78 3.76 28.54 -7.42
C TYR A 78 4.63 29.64 -8.03
N MET A 79 4.16 30.89 -8.09
CA MET A 79 4.95 32.00 -8.63
C MET A 79 6.20 32.28 -7.80
N SER A 80 6.22 31.94 -6.50
CA SER A 80 7.41 32.04 -5.66
C SER A 80 8.53 31.07 -6.07
N LEU A 81 8.21 30.03 -6.85
CA LEU A 81 9.22 29.10 -7.41
C LEU A 81 9.86 29.63 -8.69
N LEU A 82 9.29 30.68 -9.30
CA LEU A 82 9.81 31.30 -10.52
C LEU A 82 10.76 32.47 -10.22
N SER A 83 10.82 32.93 -8.98
CA SER A 83 11.85 33.86 -8.51
C SER A 83 13.13 33.08 -8.19
N GLU A 84 14.22 33.37 -8.91
CA GLU A 84 15.56 32.78 -8.72
C GLU A 84 16.21 33.10 -7.37
N ASP A 85 15.59 33.90 -6.50
CA ASP A 85 16.06 34.23 -5.15
C ASP A 85 15.40 33.35 -4.07
N ALA A 86 15.45 32.03 -4.24
CA ALA A 86 15.16 31.08 -3.18
C ALA A 86 16.47 30.44 -2.68
N ALA A 87 17.30 31.24 -2.01
CA ALA A 87 18.41 30.82 -1.15
C ALA A 87 18.36 31.58 0.18
#